data_AF-A0A7S1EN48-F1
#
_entry.id   AF-A0A7S1EN48-F1
#
_cell.length_a   1.000
_cell.length_b   1.000
_cell.length_c   1.000
_cell.angle_alpha   90.00
_cell.angle_beta   90.00
_cell.angle_gamma   90.00
#
_symmetry.space_group_name_H-M   'P 1'
#
loop_
_entity.id
_entity.type
_entity.pdbx_description
1 polymer ?
#
loop_
_entity_poly.entity_id
_entity_poly.type
_entity_poly.pdbx_seq_one_letter_code
_entity_poly.pdbx_strand_id
1 'polypeptide(L)'
;VLREKAKGLENEGRLARSRAHMLRLEAGEAVSSASSNLSQAAALGRRRLAIKRQAEGDRKGFEASEQQIQKDVNARHLFRQKAAKTLSKVKGLRGKATAYEKLAKADRRAAADTENKEDAQRREVA
;
A
#
# COMPACT_ATOMS: atom_id res chain seq x y z
N VAL A 1 18.50 -35.12 8.97
CA VAL A 1 19.22 -34.16 8.09
C VAL A 1 18.36 -33.60 6.95
N LEU A 2 17.98 -34.35 5.90
CA LEU A 2 17.18 -33.79 4.78
C LEU A 2 15.79 -33.31 5.22
N ARG A 3 15.09 -34.11 6.04
CA ARG A 3 13.81 -33.72 6.65
C ARG A 3 13.85 -32.45 7.47
N GLU A 4 14.95 -32.23 8.20
CA GLU A 4 15.14 -31.04 9.02
C GLU A 4 15.41 -29.81 8.14
N LYS A 5 16.16 -29.98 7.05
CA LYS A 5 16.35 -28.93 6.03
C LYS A 5 15.03 -28.55 5.37
N ALA A 6 14.19 -29.52 4.99
CA ALA A 6 12.87 -29.26 4.43
C ALA A 6 11.99 -28.45 5.39
N LYS A 7 11.91 -28.87 6.67
CA LYS A 7 11.19 -28.12 7.72
C LYS A 7 11.72 -26.70 7.91
N GLY A 8 13.04 -26.50 7.82
CA GLY A 8 13.66 -25.18 7.84
C GLY A 8 13.15 -24.27 6.74
N LEU A 9 13.18 -24.75 5.49
CA LEU A 9 12.68 -24.02 4.32
C LEU A 9 11.17 -23.73 4.40
N GLU A 10 10.37 -24.67 4.92
CA GLU A 10 8.95 -24.43 5.16
C GLU A 10 8.71 -23.30 6.16
N ASN A 11 9.50 -23.25 7.23
CA ASN A 11 9.44 -22.18 8.23
C ASN A 11 9.81 -20.82 7.64
N GLU A 12 10.88 -20.76 6.85
CA GLU A 12 11.30 -19.55 6.15
C GLU A 12 10.21 -19.07 5.19
N GLY A 13 9.61 -19.97 4.42
CA GLY A 13 8.50 -19.66 3.53
C GLY A 13 7.21 -19.24 4.25
N ARG A 14 6.93 -19.79 5.44
CA ARG A 14 5.86 -19.31 6.32
C ARG A 14 6.15 -17.89 6.79
N LEU A 15 7.35 -17.61 7.28
CA LEU A 15 7.74 -16.29 7.76
C LEU A 15 7.69 -15.23 6.65
N ALA A 16 8.17 -15.56 5.45
CA ALA A 16 8.12 -14.67 4.30
C ALA A 16 6.66 -14.34 3.89
N ARG A 17 5.74 -15.32 3.92
CA ARG A 17 4.30 -15.05 3.72
C ARG A 17 3.72 -14.14 4.78
N SER A 18 4.05 -14.35 6.05
CA SER A 18 3.60 -13.48 7.14
C SER A 18 4.10 -12.04 6.93
N ARG A 19 5.36 -11.84 6.53
CA ARG A 19 5.91 -10.52 6.18
C ARG A 19 5.17 -9.89 5.00
N ALA A 20 4.90 -10.65 3.94
CA ALA A 20 4.14 -10.17 2.79
C ALA A 20 2.70 -9.76 3.17
N HIS A 21 2.06 -10.51 4.07
CA HIS A 21 0.74 -10.19 4.60
C HIS A 21 0.74 -8.88 5.39
N MET A 22 1.68 -8.70 6.31
CA MET A 22 1.81 -7.47 7.10
C MET A 22 2.02 -6.23 6.21
N LEU A 23 2.87 -6.32 5.20
CA LEU A 23 3.09 -5.24 4.23
C LEU A 23 1.82 -4.88 3.43
N ARG A 24 0.94 -5.86 3.18
CA ARG A 24 -0.35 -5.62 2.52
C ARG A 24 -1.35 -4.95 3.43
N LEU A 25 -1.37 -5.29 4.72
CA LEU A 25 -2.19 -4.59 5.71
C LEU A 25 -1.76 -3.12 5.82
N GLU A 26 -0.45 -2.87 5.99
CA GLU A 26 0.09 -1.51 6.04
C GLU A 26 -0.22 -0.73 4.75
N ALA A 27 -0.10 -1.38 3.59
CA ALA A 27 -0.48 -0.78 2.31
C ALA A 27 -1.98 -0.47 2.24
N GLY A 28 -2.84 -1.32 2.81
CA GLY A 28 -4.29 -1.09 2.90
C GLY A 28 -4.64 0.14 3.75
N GLU A 29 -4.05 0.24 4.93
CA GLU A 29 -4.21 1.40 5.82
C GLU A 29 -3.74 2.71 5.15
N ALA A 30 -2.58 2.65 4.48
CA ALA A 30 -2.06 3.79 3.75
C ALA A 30 -2.96 4.20 2.57
N VAL A 31 -3.60 3.25 1.86
CA VAL A 31 -4.61 3.57 0.84
C VAL A 31 -5.80 4.31 1.46
N SER A 32 -6.32 3.85 2.60
CA SER A 32 -7.41 4.53 3.29
C SER A 32 -7.05 5.97 3.68
N SER A 33 -5.82 6.19 4.17
CA SER A 33 -5.29 7.53 4.46
C SER A 33 -5.18 8.41 3.21
N ALA A 34 -4.68 7.86 2.09
CA ALA A 34 -4.62 8.58 0.82
C ALA A 34 -6.01 8.97 0.31
N SER A 35 -6.98 8.06 0.39
CA SER A 35 -8.37 8.33 0.01
C SER A 35 -8.98 9.44 0.86
N SER A 36 -8.75 9.46 2.18
CA SER A 36 -9.20 10.55 3.06
C SER A 36 -8.62 11.91 2.64
N ASN A 37 -7.32 11.98 2.33
CA ASN A 37 -6.69 13.19 1.81
C ASN A 37 -7.31 13.65 0.48
N LEU A 38 -7.60 12.72 -0.44
CA LEU A 38 -8.26 13.05 -1.72
C LEU A 38 -9.69 13.55 -1.52
N SER A 39 -10.44 12.98 -0.57
CA SER A 39 -11.78 13.44 -0.20
C SER A 39 -11.75 14.86 0.38
N GLN A 40 -10.77 15.18 1.23
CA GLN A 40 -10.55 16.54 1.75
C GLN A 40 -10.21 17.52 0.62
N ALA A 41 -9.32 17.13 -0.30
CA ALA A 41 -8.99 17.93 -1.48
C ALA A 41 -10.21 18.19 -2.38
N ALA A 42 -11.09 17.20 -2.54
CA ALA A 42 -12.33 17.34 -3.31
C ALA A 42 -13.34 18.27 -2.60
N ALA A 43 -13.46 18.17 -1.27
CA ALA A 43 -14.31 19.05 -0.47
C ALA A 43 -13.89 20.52 -0.59
N LEU A 44 -12.59 20.82 -0.50
CA LEU A 44 -12.06 22.17 -0.73
C LEU A 44 -12.34 22.67 -2.17
N GLY A 45 -12.25 21.78 -3.16
CA GLY A 45 -12.63 22.09 -4.54
C GLY A 45 -14.11 22.48 -4.68
N ARG A 46 -15.02 21.76 -3.99
CA ARG A 46 -16.45 22.09 -3.95
C ARG A 46 -16.72 23.40 -3.21
N ARG A 47 -16.07 23.62 -2.07
CA ARG A 47 -16.17 24.88 -1.30
C ARG A 47 -15.79 26.09 -2.14
N ARG A 48 -14.68 26.02 -2.89
CA ARG A 48 -14.26 27.07 -3.82
C ARG A 48 -15.33 27.39 -4.87
N LEU A 49 -15.99 26.38 -5.44
CA LEU A 49 -17.05 26.59 -6.42
C LEU A 49 -18.28 27.28 -5.79
N ALA A 50 -18.64 26.90 -4.56
CA ALA A 50 -19.72 27.55 -3.82
C ALA A 50 -19.40 29.03 -3.53
N ILE A 51 -18.19 29.34 -3.05
CA ILE A 51 -17.75 30.72 -2.80
C ILE A 51 -17.82 31.55 -4.09
N LYS A 52 -17.32 31.02 -5.22
CA LYS A 52 -17.39 31.72 -6.51
C LYS A 52 -18.83 32.05 -6.92
N ARG A 53 -19.73 31.06 -6.83
CA ARG A 53 -21.16 31.26 -7.14
C ARG A 53 -21.83 32.29 -6.21
N GLN A 54 -21.45 32.30 -4.93
CA GLN A 54 -21.97 33.29 -3.97
C GLN A 54 -21.44 34.69 -4.27
N ALA A 55 -20.16 34.82 -4.61
CA ALA A 55 -19.51 36.10 -4.88
C ALA A 55 -19.91 36.74 -6.22
N GLU A 56 -20.37 35.94 -7.21
CA GLU A 56 -20.98 36.46 -8.45
C GLU A 56 -22.24 37.31 -8.17
N GLY A 57 -22.91 37.11 -7.03
CA GLY A 57 -24.05 37.93 -6.59
C GLY A 57 -23.69 39.19 -5.79
N ASP A 58 -22.51 39.25 -5.17
CA ASP A 58 -22.12 40.31 -4.21
C ASP A 58 -20.74 40.92 -4.56
N ARG A 59 -20.74 42.04 -5.30
CA ARG A 59 -19.50 42.73 -5.76
C ARG A 59 -18.54 43.16 -4.63
N LYS A 60 -19.04 43.45 -3.41
CA LYS A 60 -18.21 43.88 -2.27
C LYS A 60 -17.66 42.73 -1.42
N GLY A 61 -18.21 41.51 -1.54
CA GLY A 61 -17.73 40.33 -0.81
C GLY A 61 -16.58 39.59 -1.50
N PHE A 62 -16.16 40.05 -2.68
CA PHE A 62 -15.27 39.31 -3.58
C PHE A 62 -13.81 39.26 -3.08
N GLU A 63 -13.23 40.34 -2.57
CA GLU A 63 -11.82 40.35 -2.09
C GLU A 63 -11.60 39.44 -0.88
N ALA A 64 -12.49 39.48 0.12
CA ALA A 64 -12.43 38.56 1.27
C ALA A 64 -12.60 37.10 0.83
N SER A 65 -13.45 36.88 -0.17
CA SER A 65 -13.66 35.57 -0.80
C SER A 65 -12.43 35.11 -1.59
N GLU A 66 -11.70 36.01 -2.23
CA GLU A 66 -10.49 35.73 -3.01
C GLU A 66 -9.36 35.22 -2.12
N GLN A 67 -9.13 35.85 -0.96
CA GLN A 67 -8.16 35.35 0.02
C GLN A 67 -8.52 33.95 0.52
N GLN A 68 -9.81 33.68 0.77
CA GLN A 68 -10.26 32.36 1.19
C GLN A 68 -10.13 31.31 0.07
N ILE A 69 -10.42 31.69 -1.17
CA ILE A 69 -10.22 30.83 -2.35
C ILE A 69 -8.74 30.45 -2.47
N GLN A 70 -7.82 31.40 -2.31
CA GLN A 70 -6.39 31.11 -2.41
C GLN A 70 -5.92 30.16 -1.30
N LYS A 71 -6.39 30.36 -0.06
CA LYS A 71 -6.15 29.43 1.06
C LYS A 71 -6.67 28.02 0.75
N ASP A 72 -7.88 27.90 0.22
CA ASP A 72 -8.48 26.62 -0.15
C ASP A 72 -7.71 25.92 -1.30
N VAL A 73 -7.20 26.69 -2.27
CA VAL A 73 -6.34 26.17 -3.36
C VAL A 73 -5.03 25.61 -2.81
N ASN A 74 -4.35 26.37 -1.95
CA ASN A 74 -3.10 25.94 -1.32
C ASN A 74 -3.31 24.67 -0.48
N ALA A 75 -4.37 24.64 0.35
CA ALA A 75 -4.72 23.48 1.15
C ALA A 75 -5.05 22.25 0.29
N ARG A 76 -5.83 22.42 -0.79
CA ARG A 76 -6.12 21.34 -1.75
C ARG A 76 -4.86 20.78 -2.38
N HIS A 77 -3.91 21.64 -2.74
CA HIS A 77 -2.63 21.20 -3.29
C HIS A 77 -1.84 20.36 -2.29
N LEU A 78 -1.76 20.80 -1.03
CA LEU A 78 -1.10 20.06 0.04
C LEU A 78 -1.73 18.67 0.28
N PHE A 79 -3.06 18.57 0.31
CA PHE A 79 -3.73 17.28 0.47
C PHE A 79 -3.48 16.34 -0.72
N ARG A 80 -3.48 16.86 -1.95
CA ARG A 80 -3.11 16.09 -3.14
C ARG A 80 -1.67 15.60 -3.11
N GLN A 81 -0.73 16.45 -2.70
CA GLN A 81 0.66 16.05 -2.53
C GLN A 81 0.82 14.97 -1.46
N LYS A 82 0.17 15.12 -0.30
CA LYS A 82 0.16 14.10 0.76
C LYS A 82 -0.38 12.77 0.24
N ALA A 83 -1.53 12.78 -0.44
CA ALA A 83 -2.09 11.58 -1.05
C ALA A 83 -1.12 10.93 -2.05
N ALA A 84 -0.48 11.72 -2.93
CA ALA A 84 0.49 11.22 -3.91
C ALA A 84 1.71 10.57 -3.23
N LYS A 85 2.27 11.20 -2.19
CA LYS A 85 3.37 10.61 -1.40
C LYS A 85 2.95 9.30 -0.76
N THR A 86 1.76 9.25 -0.17
CA THR A 86 1.22 8.02 0.44
C THR A 86 1.03 6.91 -0.59
N LEU A 87 0.46 7.21 -1.77
CA LEU A 87 0.28 6.24 -2.85
C LEU A 87 1.62 5.72 -3.40
N SER A 88 2.64 6.58 -3.46
CA SER A 88 4.01 6.15 -3.81
C SER A 88 4.55 5.15 -2.78
N LYS A 89 4.38 5.41 -1.47
CA LYS A 89 4.73 4.46 -0.40
C LYS A 89 3.97 3.14 -0.56
N VAL A 90 2.67 3.18 -0.84
CA VAL A 90 1.82 2.00 -1.10
C VAL A 90 2.39 1.15 -2.23
N LYS A 91 2.80 1.78 -3.35
CA LYS A 91 3.42 1.06 -4.48
C LYS A 91 4.69 0.33 -4.03
N GLY A 92 5.54 0.98 -3.23
CA GLY A 92 6.73 0.36 -2.65
C GLY A 92 6.41 -0.82 -1.71
N LEU A 93 5.44 -0.66 -0.81
CA LEU A 93 5.00 -1.72 0.10
C LEU A 93 4.46 -2.94 -0.65
N ARG A 94 3.61 -2.72 -1.66
CA ARG A 94 3.08 -3.79 -2.52
C ARG A 94 4.20 -4.50 -3.29
N GLY A 95 5.18 -3.77 -3.82
CA GLY A 95 6.35 -4.36 -4.48
C GLY A 95 7.15 -5.27 -3.54
N LYS A 96 7.42 -4.81 -2.31
CA LYS A 96 8.09 -5.62 -1.28
C LYS A 96 7.27 -6.85 -0.89
N ALA A 97 5.96 -6.71 -0.71
CA ALA A 97 5.08 -7.84 -0.41
C ALA A 97 5.17 -8.93 -1.50
N THR A 98 5.08 -8.55 -2.78
CA THR A 98 5.24 -9.47 -3.91
C THR A 98 6.61 -10.15 -3.91
N ALA A 99 7.68 -9.44 -3.56
CA ALA A 99 9.02 -10.03 -3.45
C ALA A 99 9.07 -11.13 -2.37
N TYR A 100 8.50 -10.86 -1.19
CA TYR A 100 8.41 -11.88 -0.13
C TYR A 100 7.53 -13.08 -0.50
N GLU A 101 6.46 -12.88 -1.28
CA GLU A 101 5.67 -14.01 -1.78
C GLU A 101 6.45 -14.89 -2.76
N LYS A 102 7.30 -14.28 -3.61
CA LYS A 102 8.16 -15.03 -4.51
C LYS A 102 9.17 -15.87 -3.72
N LEU A 103 9.80 -15.29 -2.70
CA LEU A 103 10.70 -16.02 -1.79
C LEU A 103 9.96 -17.19 -1.13
N ALA A 104 8.80 -16.95 -0.53
CA ALA A 104 8.04 -18.02 0.11
C ALA A 104 7.64 -19.16 -0.83
N LYS A 105 7.34 -18.85 -2.10
CA LYS A 105 7.06 -19.87 -3.12
C LYS A 105 8.31 -20.65 -3.49
N ALA A 106 9.47 -20.00 -3.57
CA ALA A 106 10.74 -20.66 -3.83
C ALA A 106 11.12 -21.60 -2.67
N ASP A 107 11.02 -21.14 -1.43
CA ASP A 107 11.35 -21.95 -0.24
C ASP A 107 10.41 -23.16 -0.13
N ARG A 108 9.12 -22.98 -0.41
CA ARG A 108 8.15 -24.10 -0.45
C ARG A 108 8.51 -25.14 -1.51
N ARG A 109 8.97 -24.70 -2.69
CA ARG A 109 9.40 -25.63 -3.75
C ARG A 109 10.66 -26.37 -3.34
N ALA A 110 11.66 -25.66 -2.82
CA ALA A 110 12.90 -26.25 -2.33
C ALA A 110 12.67 -27.24 -1.18
N ALA A 111 11.71 -26.97 -0.28
CA ALA A 111 11.29 -27.90 0.76
C ALA A 111 10.74 -29.19 0.16
N ALA A 112 9.79 -29.10 -0.78
CA ALA A 112 9.20 -30.26 -1.45
C ALA A 112 10.25 -31.07 -2.23
N ASP A 113 11.17 -30.42 -2.93
CA ASP A 113 12.26 -31.09 -3.63
C ASP A 113 13.20 -31.84 -2.66
N THR A 114 13.38 -31.30 -1.45
CA THR A 114 14.20 -31.92 -0.41
C THR A 114 13.51 -33.16 0.17
N GLU A 115 12.20 -33.09 0.42
CA GLU A 115 11.40 -34.24 0.89
C GLU A 115 11.36 -35.35 -0.16
N ASN A 116 11.11 -35.00 -1.43
CA ASN A 116 11.09 -35.96 -2.53
C ASN A 116 12.42 -36.70 -2.68
N LYS A 117 13.55 -36.01 -2.52
CA LYS A 117 14.89 -36.63 -2.54
C LYS A 117 15.09 -37.60 -1.40
N GLU A 118 14.65 -37.25 -0.19
CA GLU A 118 14.75 -38.15 0.97
C GLU A 118 13.87 -39.39 0.79
N ASP A 119 12.64 -39.23 0.29
CA ASP A 119 11.74 -40.35 0.03
C ASP A 119 12.24 -41.27 -1.08
N ALA A 120 12.87 -40.73 -2.13
CA ALA A 120 13.52 -41.52 -3.17
C ALA A 120 14.67 -42.36 -2.60
N GLN A 121 15.55 -41.75 -1.77
CA GLN A 121 16.64 -42.47 -1.10
C GLN A 121 16.13 -43.58 -0.18
N ARG A 122 15.01 -43.38 0.53
CA ARG A 122 14.43 -44.43 1.38
C ARG A 122 13.89 -45.61 0.60
N ARG A 123 13.31 -45.37 -0.59
CA ARG A 123 12.78 -46.43 -1.46
C ARG A 123 13.88 -47.27 -2.10
N GLU A 124 15.06 -46.70 -2.35
CA GLU A 124 16.20 -47.45 -2.91
C GLU A 124 16.89 -48.34 -1.86
N VAL A 125 16.74 -48.04 -0.57
CA VAL A 125 17.38 -48.76 0.54
C VAL A 125 16.47 -49.86 1.14
N ALA A 126 15.17 -49.83 0.88
CA ALA A 126 14.17 -50.79 1.38
C ALA A 126 13.92 -51.93 0.39
#